data_AF-A0A2A3MND3-F1
#
_entry.id   AF-A0A2A3MND3-F1
#
_cell.length_a   1.000
_cell.length_b   1.000
_cell.length_c   1.000
_cell.angle_alpha   90.00
_cell.angle_beta   90.00
_cell.angle_gamma   90.00
#
_symmetry.space_group_name_H-M   'P 1'
#
loop_
_entity.id
_entity.type
_entity.pdbx_description
1 polymer ?
#
loop_
_entity_poly.entity_id
_entity_poly.type
_entity_poly.pdbx_seq_one_letter_code
_entity_poly.pdbx_strand_id
1 'polypeptide(L)'
;MGALIPFIEKRPSKVFTEQVKASLALANQVGRELKAHGCSVKFTCVDGVQPLLVVECEQPLHMIRVGRSGIALVRTPGNFSRCRSFLLGCEIEWLVGVPPVAGRIGRVH
;
A
#
# COMPACT_ATOMS: atom_id res chain seq x y z
N MET A 1 27.52 20.81 -38.40
CA MET A 1 27.50 21.01 -36.94
C MET A 1 26.31 20.26 -36.38
N GLY A 2 26.54 19.14 -35.69
CA GLY A 2 25.47 18.34 -35.09
C GLY A 2 24.96 19.00 -33.81
N ALA A 3 23.64 19.06 -33.62
CA ALA A 3 23.04 19.61 -32.42
C ALA A 3 23.43 18.78 -31.19
N LEU A 4 24.00 19.44 -30.18
CA LEU A 4 24.27 18.85 -28.87
C LEU A 4 22.94 18.53 -28.19
N ILE A 5 22.65 17.24 -27.99
CA ILE A 5 21.51 16.80 -27.17
C ILE A 5 21.78 17.29 -25.74
N PRO A 6 20.88 18.09 -25.12
CA PRO A 6 21.08 18.56 -23.77
C PRO A 6 21.16 17.36 -22.81
N PHE A 7 22.23 17.31 -22.02
CA PHE A 7 22.39 16.34 -20.96
C PHE A 7 21.30 16.61 -19.91
N ILE A 8 20.20 15.85 -19.98
CA ILE A 8 19.22 15.81 -18.90
C ILE A 8 19.90 15.05 -17.76
N GLU A 9 20.13 15.75 -16.66
CA GLU A 9 20.68 15.18 -15.44
C GLU A 9 19.85 13.95 -15.05
N LYS A 10 20.42 12.76 -15.28
CA LYS A 10 19.75 11.50 -14.96
C LYS A 10 19.47 11.53 -13.47
N ARG A 11 18.19 11.49 -13.09
CA ARG A 11 17.79 11.31 -11.69
C ARG A 11 18.65 10.19 -11.09
N PRO A 12 19.26 10.40 -9.91
CA PRO A 12 20.13 9.40 -9.31
C PRO A 12 19.35 8.08 -9.26
N SER A 13 19.87 7.06 -9.92
CA SER A 13 19.30 5.72 -9.87
C SER A 13 19.41 5.26 -8.42
N LYS A 14 18.29 5.23 -7.69
CA LYS A 14 18.25 4.64 -6.35
C LYS A 14 18.59 3.17 -6.50
N VAL A 15 19.84 2.80 -6.20
CA VAL A 15 20.23 1.40 -6.06
C VAL A 15 19.56 0.90 -4.79
N PHE A 16 18.49 0.13 -4.93
CA PHE A 16 17.82 -0.47 -3.80
C PHE A 16 18.74 -1.52 -3.18
N THR A 17 19.02 -1.37 -1.89
CA THR A 17 19.71 -2.41 -1.11
C THR A 17 18.84 -3.67 -1.07
N GLU A 18 19.43 -4.84 -0.79
CA GLU A 18 18.67 -6.09 -0.63
C GLU A 18 17.56 -5.97 0.43
N GLN A 19 17.82 -5.22 1.50
CA GLN A 19 16.81 -4.91 2.51
C GLN A 19 15.63 -4.12 1.93
N VAL A 20 15.89 -3.08 1.13
CA VAL A 20 14.81 -2.29 0.52
C VAL A 20 14.02 -3.13 -0.49
N LYS A 21 14.69 -4.01 -1.24
CA LYS A 21 14.01 -4.97 -2.13
C LYS A 21 13.09 -5.91 -1.36
N ALA A 22 13.56 -6.46 -0.23
CA ALA A 22 12.77 -7.33 0.63
C ALA A 22 11.55 -6.59 1.22
N SER A 23 11.75 -5.36 1.73
CA SER A 23 10.68 -4.49 2.22
C SER A 23 9.64 -4.20 1.13
N LEU A 24 10.09 -3.90 -0.09
CA LEU A 24 9.20 -3.66 -1.22
C LEU A 24 8.45 -4.93 -1.65
N ALA A 25 9.11 -6.08 -1.68
CA ALA A 25 8.47 -7.37 -1.98
C ALA A 25 7.37 -7.71 -0.96
N LEU A 26 7.65 -7.49 0.33
CA LEU A 26 6.69 -7.68 1.39
C LEU A 26 5.49 -6.73 1.25
N ALA A 27 5.75 -5.43 1.08
CA ALA A 27 4.69 -4.44 0.89
C ALA A 27 3.81 -4.76 -0.32
N ASN A 28 4.40 -5.23 -1.43
CA ASN A 28 3.67 -5.65 -2.62
C ASN A 28 2.80 -6.88 -2.37
N GLN A 29 3.31 -7.87 -1.63
CA GLN A 29 2.55 -9.07 -1.28
C GLN A 29 1.35 -8.72 -0.40
N VAL A 30 1.57 -7.96 0.68
CA VAL A 30 0.51 -7.50 1.57
C VAL A 30 -0.49 -6.62 0.81
N GLY A 31 -0.01 -5.71 -0.04
CA GLY A 31 -0.87 -4.85 -0.85
C GLY A 31 -1.77 -5.64 -1.81
N ARG A 32 -1.29 -6.73 -2.41
CA ARG A 32 -2.12 -7.62 -3.24
C ARG A 32 -3.22 -8.29 -2.44
N GLU A 33 -2.90 -8.78 -1.25
CA GLU A 33 -3.87 -9.44 -0.37
C GLU A 33 -4.96 -8.47 0.08
N LEU A 34 -4.59 -7.26 0.51
CA LEU A 34 -5.54 -6.21 0.89
C LEU A 34 -6.48 -5.82 -0.26
N LYS A 35 -5.94 -5.76 -1.49
CA LYS A 35 -6.72 -5.49 -2.69
C LYS A 35 -7.73 -6.61 -2.98
N ALA A 36 -7.37 -7.87 -2.73
CA ALA A 36 -8.30 -9.00 -2.85
C ALA A 36 -9.48 -8.90 -1.87
N HIS A 37 -9.32 -8.17 -0.77
CA HIS A 37 -10.39 -7.85 0.20
C HIS A 37 -11.06 -6.47 -0.04
N GLY A 38 -10.91 -5.89 -1.22
CA GLY A 38 -11.58 -4.64 -1.59
C GLY A 38 -10.97 -3.37 -1.01
N CYS A 39 -9.75 -3.44 -0.46
CA CYS A 39 -9.03 -2.25 0.01
C CYS A 39 -8.24 -1.58 -1.13
N SER A 40 -7.94 -0.28 -0.98
CA SER A 40 -7.12 0.50 -1.91
C SER A 40 -5.87 1.03 -1.24
N VAL A 41 -4.70 0.50 -1.60
CA VAL A 41 -3.40 1.01 -1.13
C VAL A 41 -3.10 2.31 -1.89
N LYS A 42 -2.98 3.44 -1.16
CA LYS A 42 -2.69 4.76 -1.74
C LYS A 42 -1.22 5.11 -1.72
N PHE A 43 -0.53 4.66 -0.68
CA PHE A 43 0.84 5.01 -0.45
C PHE A 43 1.59 3.85 0.18
N THR A 44 2.85 3.73 -0.19
CA THR A 44 3.78 2.73 0.35
C THR A 44 5.12 3.41 0.61
N CYS A 45 5.58 3.34 1.85
CA CYS A 45 6.91 3.77 2.25
C CYS A 45 7.72 2.55 2.68
N VAL A 46 8.92 2.41 2.14
CA VAL A 46 9.85 1.29 2.41
C VAL A 46 11.16 1.73 3.06
N ASP A 47 11.31 3.03 3.33
CA ASP A 47 12.53 3.63 3.89
C ASP A 47 12.61 3.49 5.43
N GLY A 48 11.56 2.95 6.08
CA GLY A 48 11.51 2.72 7.53
C GLY A 48 12.04 1.34 7.96
N VAL A 49 12.02 1.08 9.27
CA VAL A 49 12.36 -0.24 9.87
C VAL A 49 11.53 -1.37 9.26
N GLN A 50 10.27 -1.05 8.97
CA GLN A 50 9.31 -1.91 8.31
C GLN A 50 8.53 -1.09 7.27
N PRO A 51 7.95 -1.72 6.24
CA PRO A 51 7.14 -1.00 5.27
C PRO A 51 5.87 -0.43 5.93
N LEU A 52 5.52 0.79 5.55
CA LEU A 52 4.26 1.44 5.91
C LEU A 52 3.35 1.50 4.68
N LEU A 53 2.11 1.03 4.83
CA LEU A 53 1.06 1.15 3.82
C LEU A 53 -0.05 2.07 4.33
N VAL A 54 -0.50 2.99 3.48
CA VAL A 54 -1.73 3.77 3.73
C VAL A 54 -2.84 3.18 2.86
N VAL A 55 -3.92 2.76 3.51
CA VAL A 55 -4.94 1.90 2.91
C VAL A 55 -6.33 2.47 3.15
N GLU A 56 -7.05 2.74 2.06
CA GLU A 56 -8.47 3.08 2.09
C GLU A 56 -9.33 1.82 2.09
N CYS A 57 -10.37 1.82 2.92
CA CYS A 57 -11.31 0.70 3.02
C CYS A 57 -12.68 1.14 3.58
N GLU A 58 -13.70 0.30 3.41
CA GLU A 58 -14.97 0.46 4.13
C GLU A 58 -14.81 0.15 5.62
N GLN A 59 -13.98 -0.83 5.95
CA GLN A 59 -13.72 -1.27 7.31
C GLN A 59 -12.30 -1.85 7.42
N PRO A 60 -11.54 -1.53 8.48
CA PRO A 60 -10.22 -2.09 8.70
C PRO A 60 -10.23 -3.62 8.77
N LEU A 61 -9.09 -4.24 8.48
CA LEU A 61 -8.92 -5.69 8.59
C LEU A 61 -7.98 -6.05 9.74
N HIS A 62 -8.21 -7.18 10.38
CA HIS A 62 -7.28 -7.82 11.30
C HIS A 62 -7.07 -9.29 10.93
N MET A 63 -5.94 -9.84 11.37
CA MET A 63 -5.64 -11.25 11.20
C MET A 63 -6.29 -12.08 12.30
N ILE A 64 -6.95 -13.16 11.91
CA ILE A 64 -7.36 -14.24 12.81
C ILE A 64 -6.67 -15.54 12.41
N ARG A 65 -6.41 -16.39 13.41
CA ARG A 65 -5.93 -17.74 13.18
C ARG A 65 -7.10 -18.64 12.83
N VAL A 66 -6.98 -19.39 11.73
CA VAL A 66 -7.95 -20.39 11.28
C VAL A 66 -7.32 -21.78 11.42
N GLY A 67 -7.68 -22.49 12.48
CA GLY A 67 -7.12 -23.82 12.77
C GLY A 67 -5.63 -23.78 13.14
N ARG A 68 -4.88 -24.83 12.78
CA ARG A 68 -3.47 -24.96 13.20
C ARG A 68 -2.51 -24.08 12.39
N SER A 69 -2.78 -23.88 11.11
CA SER A 69 -1.84 -23.25 10.16
C SER A 69 -2.46 -22.17 9.27
N GLY A 70 -3.79 -21.99 9.31
CA GLY A 70 -4.46 -20.97 8.51
C GLY A 70 -4.43 -19.60 9.19
N ILE A 71 -4.36 -18.56 8.37
CA ILE A 71 -4.58 -17.18 8.76
C ILE A 71 -5.61 -16.61 7.79
N ALA A 72 -6.59 -15.86 8.30
CA ALA A 72 -7.53 -15.13 7.48
C ALA A 72 -7.53 -13.65 7.88
N LEU A 73 -7.76 -12.78 6.92
CA LEU A 73 -8.09 -11.38 7.17
C LEU A 73 -9.59 -11.23 7.26
N VAL A 74 -10.04 -10.60 8.34
CA VAL A 74 -11.45 -10.37 8.63
C VAL A 74 -11.68 -8.91 8.97
N ARG A 75 -12.91 -8.45 8.71
CA ARG A 75 -13.31 -7.08 9.05
C ARG A 75 -13.27 -6.88 10.56
N THR A 76 -12.64 -5.79 10.99
CA THR A 76 -12.56 -5.40 12.38
C THR A 76 -13.86 -4.71 12.79
N PRO A 77 -14.66 -5.29 13.71
CA PRO A 77 -15.91 -4.68 14.13
C PRO A 77 -15.65 -3.35 14.85
N GLY A 78 -16.57 -2.40 14.68
CA GLY A 78 -16.49 -1.08 15.29
C GLY A 78 -16.55 0.06 14.27
N ASN A 79 -16.64 1.28 14.81
CA ASN A 79 -16.72 2.52 14.04
C ASN A 79 -15.37 3.21 14.07
N PHE A 80 -14.55 2.96 13.05
CA PHE A 80 -13.26 3.60 12.87
C PHE A 80 -13.37 4.68 11.80
N SER A 81 -12.74 5.83 12.00
CA SER A 81 -12.48 6.83 10.95
C SER A 81 -11.04 6.73 10.45
N ARG A 82 -10.12 6.43 11.36
CA ARG A 82 -8.71 6.16 11.08
C ARG A 82 -8.14 5.28 12.18
N CYS A 83 -7.28 4.33 11.82
CA CYS A 83 -6.53 3.56 12.81
C CYS A 83 -5.21 3.06 12.23
N ARG A 84 -4.34 2.54 13.10
CA ARG A 84 -3.11 1.87 12.70
C ARG A 84 -3.06 0.45 13.25
N SER A 85 -2.52 -0.46 12.46
CA SER A 85 -2.28 -1.85 12.87
C SER A 85 -1.02 -2.40 12.22
N PHE A 86 -0.60 -3.58 12.66
CA PHE A 86 0.51 -4.32 12.07
C PHE A 86 -0.04 -5.58 11.42
N LEU A 87 0.19 -5.77 10.11
CA LEU A 87 -0.21 -6.97 9.39
C LEU A 87 0.98 -7.54 8.64
N LEU A 88 1.28 -8.83 8.86
CA LEU A 88 2.29 -9.58 8.11
C LEU A 88 3.66 -8.87 8.02
N GLY A 89 4.06 -8.14 9.07
CA GLY A 89 5.34 -7.40 9.10
C GLY A 89 5.30 -6.02 8.44
N CYS A 90 4.13 -5.52 8.04
CA CYS A 90 3.93 -4.15 7.62
C CYS A 90 3.15 -3.34 8.67
N GLU A 91 3.49 -2.06 8.82
CA GLU A 91 2.59 -1.08 9.43
C GLU A 91 1.52 -0.72 8.43
N ILE A 92 0.27 -0.66 8.88
CA ILE A 92 -0.84 -0.23 8.06
C ILE A 92 -1.55 0.92 8.75
N GLU A 93 -1.70 2.01 8.02
CA GLU A 93 -2.57 3.11 8.35
C GLU A 93 -3.86 2.99 7.54
N TRP A 94 -4.98 2.82 8.25
CA TRP A 94 -6.31 2.65 7.66
C TRP A 94 -7.02 4.00 7.59
N LEU A 95 -7.47 4.36 6.40
CA LEU A 95 -8.37 5.47 6.13
C LEU A 95 -9.76 4.88 5.84
N VAL A 96 -10.68 5.05 6.78
CA VAL A 96 -11.96 4.33 6.78
C VAL A 96 -13.07 5.27 6.35
N GLY A 97 -13.95 4.79 5.46
CA GLY A 97 -15.07 5.60 4.98
C GLY A 97 -14.69 6.66 3.95
N VAL A 98 -13.56 6.48 3.25
CA VAL A 98 -13.28 7.21 2.01
C VAL A 98 -14.01 6.45 0.89
N PRO A 99 -15.16 6.93 0.37
CA PRO A 99 -15.72 6.35 -0.83
C PRO A 99 -14.67 6.43 -1.94
N PRO A 100 -14.51 5.40 -2.80
CA PRO A 100 -13.63 5.52 -3.94
C PRO A 100 -14.05 6.77 -4.70
N VAL A 101 -13.13 7.72 -4.88
CA VAL A 101 -13.36 8.84 -5.79
C VAL A 101 -13.54 8.22 -7.17
N ALA A 102 -14.78 7.89 -7.51
CA ALA A 102 -15.19 7.55 -8.85
C ALA A 102 -14.70 8.70 -9.72
N GLY A 103 -13.83 8.38 -10.68
CA GLY A 103 -13.22 9.39 -11.53
C GLY A 103 -14.28 10.32 -12.08
N ARG A 104 -14.23 11.59 -11.68
CA ARG A 104 -14.76 12.68 -12.51
C ARG A 104 -13.82 12.86 -13.70
N ILE A 105 -13.83 11.89 -14.60
CA ILE A 105 -13.50 12.18 -16.00
C ILE A 105 -14.82 12.69 -16.57
N GLY A 106 -14.99 14.00 -16.48
CA GLY A 106 -16.06 14.69 -17.19
C GLY A 106 -15.93 14.38 -18.68
N ARG A 107 -17.01 13.89 -19.27
CA ARG A 107 -17.25 13.96 -20.71
C ARG A 107 -17.00 15.40 -21.15
N VAL A 108 -16.00 15.61 -22.00
CA VAL A 108 -15.97 16.78 -22.88
C VAL A 108 -16.71 16.34 -24.14
N HIS A 109 -17.90 16.90 -24.33
CA HIS A 109 -18.58 16.95 -25.61
C HIS A 109 -17.94 18.05 -26.46
#